data_AF-A0A6A5AQM8-F1
#
_entry.id   AF-A0A6A5AQM8-F1
#
_cell.length_a   1.000
_cell.length_b   1.000
_cell.length_c   1.000
_cell.angle_alpha   90.00
_cell.angle_beta   90.00
_cell.angle_gamma   90.00
#
_symmetry.space_group_name_H-M   'P 1'
#
loop_
_entity.id
_entity.type
_entity.pdbx_description
1 polymer ?
#
loop_
_entity_poly.entity_id
_entity_poly.type
_entity_poly.pdbx_seq_one_letter_code
_entity_poly.pdbx_strand_id
1 'polypeptide(L)'
;MRTEHDVWDELRQCVAFFDLRGITDEDVEDILSQKFQMLNAGHKDETYNCLDVLPTARLERTASCFTSVLKLIQKNPSKSNIFWETLSGAIDERVMHRTILATLDLCMSKVSALAKVDGSTPTDAQSPLSKGLLAANIYLMWLHVPGGSAYSVFMPFVYQDALWVLLGWAKFMYAPVLDELASTSAGRSGQTKRKQAKASTTRVLSTELAT
;
A
#
# COMPACT_ATOMS: atom_id res chain seq x y z
N MET A 1 1.53 -4.95 -32.57
CA MET A 1 2.69 -5.02 -31.66
C MET A 1 3.01 -3.59 -31.24
N ARG A 2 3.06 -3.28 -29.94
CA ARG A 2 3.61 -1.99 -29.49
C ARG A 2 5.10 -1.94 -29.83
N THR A 3 5.55 -0.83 -30.38
CA THR A 3 6.97 -0.58 -30.61
C THR A 3 7.65 -0.22 -29.29
N GLU A 4 8.98 -0.33 -29.24
CA GLU A 4 9.76 0.07 -28.06
C GLU A 4 9.54 1.56 -27.73
N HIS A 5 9.45 2.40 -28.76
CA HIS A 5 9.19 3.84 -28.62
C HIS A 5 7.84 4.12 -27.93
N ASP A 6 6.80 3.39 -28.31
CA ASP A 6 5.46 3.53 -27.73
C ASP A 6 5.44 3.25 -26.22
N VAL A 7 6.28 2.32 -25.74
CA VAL A 7 6.36 1.97 -24.31
C VAL A 7 6.97 3.10 -23.49
N TRP A 8 8.01 3.76 -24.01
CA TRP A 8 8.65 4.88 -23.32
C TRP A 8 7.78 6.14 -23.33
N ASP A 9 7.06 6.39 -24.42
CA ASP A 9 6.09 7.49 -24.46
C ASP A 9 4.89 7.25 -23.55
N GLU A 10 4.43 6.00 -23.45
CA GLU A 10 3.40 5.66 -22.46
C GLU A 10 3.90 5.83 -21.03
N LEU A 11 5.17 5.50 -20.74
CA LEU A 11 5.75 5.73 -19.42
C LEU A 11 5.72 7.22 -19.07
N ARG A 12 6.15 8.11 -19.97
CA ARG A 12 6.07 9.57 -19.78
C ARG A 12 4.64 10.03 -19.46
N GLN A 13 3.66 9.54 -20.22
CA GLN A 13 2.26 9.87 -19.99
C GLN A 13 1.80 9.37 -18.61
N CYS A 14 2.07 8.11 -18.27
CA CYS A 14 1.68 7.52 -16.99
C CYS A 14 2.25 8.31 -15.81
N VAL A 15 3.53 8.71 -15.91
CA VAL A 15 4.24 9.46 -14.89
C VAL A 15 3.67 10.86 -14.71
N ALA A 16 3.38 11.57 -15.81
CA ALA A 16 2.79 12.91 -15.77
C ALA A 16 1.39 12.95 -15.10
N PHE A 17 0.71 11.80 -14.96
CA PHE A 17 -0.60 11.74 -14.30
C PHE A 17 -0.53 11.60 -12.77
N PHE A 18 0.63 11.27 -12.20
CA PHE A 18 0.81 11.24 -10.75
C PHE A 18 1.00 12.63 -10.15
N ASP A 19 0.90 13.68 -10.95
CA ASP A 19 0.92 15.07 -10.53
C ASP A 19 -0.18 15.35 -9.49
N LEU A 20 0.23 15.43 -8.22
CA LEU A 20 -0.59 15.80 -7.08
C LEU A 20 -0.81 17.32 -7.08
N ARG A 21 -1.39 17.87 -8.16
CA ARG A 21 -1.57 19.33 -8.31
C ARG A 21 -2.29 19.91 -7.09
N GLY A 22 -1.64 20.88 -6.44
CA GLY A 22 -2.15 21.53 -5.24
C GLY A 22 -1.59 20.98 -3.93
N ILE A 23 -0.83 19.88 -3.97
CA ILE A 23 -0.02 19.39 -2.85
C ILE A 23 1.38 19.99 -2.99
N THR A 24 1.87 20.66 -1.95
CA THR A 24 3.19 21.30 -1.97
C THR A 24 4.30 20.27 -1.82
N ASP A 25 5.53 20.62 -2.19
CA ASP A 25 6.69 19.74 -1.96
C ASP A 25 6.89 19.44 -0.46
N GLU A 26 6.51 20.38 0.42
CA GLU A 26 6.52 20.18 1.88
C GLU A 26 5.51 19.11 2.29
N ASP A 27 4.29 19.13 1.71
CA ASP A 27 3.28 18.09 1.96
C ASP A 27 3.73 16.72 1.44
N VAL A 28 4.39 16.67 0.26
CA VAL A 28 4.98 15.43 -0.27
C VAL A 28 6.07 14.91 0.65
N GLU A 29 6.92 15.79 1.18
CA GLU A 29 7.96 15.42 2.15
C GLU A 29 7.34 14.97 3.47
N ASP A 30 6.25 15.59 3.94
CA ASP A 30 5.51 15.18 5.13
C ASP A 30 4.82 13.83 4.96
N ILE A 31 4.21 13.57 3.80
CA ILE A 31 3.63 12.26 3.45
C ILE A 31 4.72 11.19 3.54
N LEU A 32 5.87 11.44 2.92
CA LEU A 32 6.99 10.50 2.90
C LEU A 32 7.73 10.40 4.25
N SER A 33 7.74 11.44 5.08
CA SER A 33 8.54 11.49 6.32
C SER A 33 7.76 11.09 7.56
N GLN A 34 6.49 11.49 7.67
CA GLN A 34 5.79 11.44 8.95
C GLN A 34 5.06 10.12 9.22
N LYS A 35 4.87 9.27 8.18
CA LYS A 35 3.78 8.28 8.15
C LYS A 35 2.43 8.99 8.41
N PHE A 36 1.37 8.44 7.85
CA PHE A 36 -0.02 8.85 8.14
C PHE A 36 -0.44 8.98 9.62
N GLN A 37 0.41 8.67 10.61
CA GLN A 37 0.07 8.65 12.03
C GLN A 37 0.09 10.04 12.69
N MET A 38 0.95 10.95 12.25
CA MET A 38 1.15 12.27 12.88
C MET A 38 0.26 13.39 12.32
N LEU A 39 -0.33 13.20 11.15
CA LEU A 39 -1.28 14.16 10.58
C LEU A 39 -2.53 14.25 11.46
N ASN A 40 -3.06 15.46 11.64
CA ASN A 40 -4.37 15.63 12.28
C ASN A 40 -5.48 15.00 11.42
N ALA A 41 -6.57 14.54 12.05
CA ALA A 41 -7.64 13.80 11.37
C ALA A 41 -8.20 14.51 10.11
N GLY A 42 -8.36 15.84 10.15
CA GLY A 42 -8.83 16.63 9.01
C GLY A 42 -7.89 16.57 7.79
N HIS A 43 -6.57 16.65 8.01
CA HIS A 43 -5.58 16.54 6.93
C HIS A 43 -5.54 15.13 6.33
N LYS A 44 -5.83 14.08 7.12
CA LYS A 44 -5.93 12.71 6.61
C LYS A 44 -7.10 12.57 5.64
N ASP A 45 -8.26 13.13 5.99
CA ASP A 45 -9.45 13.07 5.15
C ASP A 45 -9.27 13.86 3.84
N GLU A 46 -8.68 15.06 3.90
CA GLU A 46 -8.35 15.85 2.70
C GLU A 46 -7.36 15.11 1.78
N THR A 47 -6.33 14.52 2.37
CA THR A 47 -5.32 13.75 1.61
C THR A 47 -5.94 12.49 0.99
N TYR A 48 -6.85 11.81 1.69
CA TYR A 48 -7.57 10.65 1.14
C TYR A 48 -8.62 11.02 0.09
N ASN A 49 -9.24 12.20 0.17
CA ASN A 49 -10.18 12.69 -0.84
C ASN A 49 -9.49 12.87 -2.20
N CYS A 50 -8.22 13.28 -2.21
CA CYS A 50 -7.40 13.34 -3.44
C CYS A 50 -7.28 11.95 -4.12
N LEU A 51 -7.25 10.86 -3.35
CA LEU A 51 -7.19 9.50 -3.89
C LEU A 51 -8.53 9.01 -4.46
N ASP A 52 -9.65 9.54 -3.99
CA ASP A 52 -10.96 9.18 -4.54
C ASP A 52 -11.13 9.76 -5.95
N VAL A 53 -10.49 10.90 -6.22
CA VAL A 53 -10.40 11.50 -7.55
C VAL A 53 -9.44 10.72 -8.48
N LEU A 54 -8.47 9.96 -7.93
CA LEU A 54 -7.55 9.14 -8.72
C LEU A 54 -8.27 7.91 -9.30
N PRO A 55 -8.47 7.81 -10.63
CA PRO A 55 -9.23 6.70 -11.21
C PRO A 55 -8.40 5.39 -11.20
N THR A 56 -9.01 4.27 -10.79
CA THR A 56 -8.34 2.95 -10.79
C THR A 56 -7.76 2.58 -12.16
N ALA A 57 -8.47 2.88 -13.26
CA ALA A 57 -8.02 2.63 -14.62
C ALA A 57 -6.65 3.27 -14.95
N ARG A 58 -6.30 4.38 -14.27
CA ARG A 58 -4.98 4.99 -14.43
C ARG A 58 -3.89 4.15 -13.76
N LEU A 59 -4.13 3.66 -12.55
CA LEU A 59 -3.22 2.75 -11.86
C LEU A 59 -3.04 1.44 -12.65
N GLU A 60 -4.11 0.90 -13.23
CA GLU A 60 -4.03 -0.28 -14.10
C GLU A 60 -3.15 -0.04 -15.33
N ARG A 61 -3.35 1.11 -16.00
CA ARG A 61 -2.52 1.51 -17.15
C ARG A 61 -1.06 1.66 -16.76
N THR A 62 -0.77 2.32 -15.63
CA THR A 62 0.59 2.47 -15.12
C THR A 62 1.22 1.12 -14.79
N ALA A 63 0.50 0.22 -14.12
CA ALA A 63 1.00 -1.12 -13.81
C ALA A 63 1.34 -1.93 -15.08
N SER A 64 0.48 -1.87 -16.10
CA SER A 64 0.72 -2.49 -17.41
C SER A 64 1.94 -1.90 -18.13
N CYS A 65 2.11 -0.57 -18.05
CA CYS A 65 3.26 0.13 -18.59
C CYS A 65 4.56 -0.30 -17.89
N PHE A 66 4.60 -0.30 -16.55
CA PHE A 66 5.77 -0.75 -15.77
C PHE A 66 6.12 -2.21 -16.07
N THR A 67 5.12 -3.07 -16.23
CA THR A 67 5.34 -4.47 -16.65
C THR A 67 6.03 -4.54 -18.02
N SER A 68 5.58 -3.72 -18.97
CA SER A 68 6.15 -3.66 -20.32
C SER A 68 7.58 -3.14 -20.31
N VAL A 69 7.85 -2.09 -19.53
CA VAL A 69 9.20 -1.54 -19.30
C VAL A 69 10.12 -2.58 -18.68
N LEU A 70 9.70 -3.26 -17.62
CA LEU A 70 10.50 -4.30 -16.97
C LEU A 70 10.85 -5.42 -17.95
N LYS A 71 9.93 -5.85 -18.81
CA LYS A 71 10.22 -6.84 -19.86
C LYS A 71 11.28 -6.35 -20.85
N LEU A 72 11.30 -5.06 -21.18
CA LEU A 72 12.34 -4.47 -22.04
C LEU A 72 13.70 -4.45 -21.33
N ILE A 73 13.72 -4.07 -20.05
CA ILE A 73 14.94 -4.03 -19.22
C ILE A 73 15.49 -5.43 -18.99
N GLN A 74 14.64 -6.43 -18.73
CA GLN A 74 15.05 -7.83 -18.60
C GLN A 74 15.72 -8.36 -19.88
N LYS A 75 15.23 -7.92 -21.06
CA LYS A 75 15.84 -8.28 -22.35
C LYS A 75 17.13 -7.51 -22.63
N ASN A 76 17.21 -6.26 -22.18
CA ASN A 76 18.41 -5.43 -22.34
C ASN A 76 18.58 -4.52 -21.11
N PRO A 77 19.43 -4.92 -20.14
CA PRO A 77 19.57 -4.21 -18.86
C PRO A 77 20.01 -2.76 -18.99
N SER A 78 20.72 -2.36 -20.05
CA SER A 78 21.15 -0.96 -20.24
C SER A 78 20.00 0.02 -20.43
N LYS A 79 18.81 -0.48 -20.77
CA LYS A 79 17.58 0.30 -20.90
C LYS A 79 17.08 0.86 -19.58
N SER A 80 17.59 0.40 -18.44
CA SER A 80 17.21 0.99 -17.16
C SER A 80 17.63 2.47 -17.08
N ASN A 81 18.70 2.88 -17.77
CA ASN A 81 19.08 4.29 -17.86
C ASN A 81 17.98 5.14 -18.51
N ILE A 82 17.35 4.65 -19.58
CA ILE A 82 16.24 5.34 -20.26
C ILE A 82 15.03 5.46 -19.33
N PHE A 83 14.75 4.44 -18.52
CA PHE A 83 13.70 4.51 -17.51
C PHE A 83 13.97 5.61 -16.48
N TRP A 84 15.18 5.66 -15.92
CA TRP A 84 15.55 6.68 -14.94
C TRP A 84 15.59 8.08 -15.55
N GLU A 85 16.10 8.24 -16.77
CA GLU A 85 16.04 9.50 -17.52
C GLU A 85 14.60 9.95 -17.77
N THR A 86 13.71 9.02 -18.11
CA THR A 86 12.29 9.31 -18.35
C THR A 86 11.59 9.82 -17.09
N LEU A 87 11.93 9.25 -15.93
CA LEU A 87 11.39 9.69 -14.66
C LEU A 87 12.07 10.95 -14.09
N SER A 88 13.28 11.29 -14.54
CA SER A 88 13.97 12.52 -14.17
C SER A 88 13.65 13.70 -15.11
N GLY A 89 13.02 13.43 -16.26
CA GLY A 89 12.91 14.35 -17.40
C GLY A 89 11.85 15.45 -17.34
N ALA A 90 11.27 15.77 -16.18
CA ALA A 90 10.33 16.90 -16.07
C ALA A 90 10.50 17.60 -14.71
N ILE A 91 10.92 18.87 -14.79
CA ILE A 91 10.88 19.89 -13.73
C ILE A 91 11.33 19.35 -12.36
N ASP A 92 12.65 19.41 -12.15
CA ASP A 92 13.35 19.02 -10.91
C ASP A 92 13.36 17.51 -10.64
N GLU A 93 14.54 16.87 -10.81
CA GLU A 93 14.75 15.42 -10.68
C GLU A 93 14.20 14.81 -9.40
N ARG A 94 14.06 15.62 -8.33
CA ARG A 94 13.60 15.17 -7.02
C ARG A 94 12.08 15.15 -6.90
N VAL A 95 11.37 16.02 -7.62
CA VAL A 95 9.95 16.28 -7.40
C VAL A 95 9.10 15.16 -8.00
N MET A 96 9.42 14.70 -9.21
CA MET A 96 8.55 13.77 -9.93
C MET A 96 8.54 12.35 -9.33
N HIS A 97 9.72 11.79 -8.99
CA HIS A 97 9.79 10.46 -8.35
C HIS A 97 9.16 10.47 -6.96
N ARG A 98 9.36 11.53 -6.18
CA ARG A 98 8.75 11.69 -4.85
C ARG A 98 7.23 11.78 -4.94
N THR A 99 6.69 12.48 -5.93
CA THR A 99 5.24 12.61 -6.14
C THR A 99 4.59 11.27 -6.50
N ILE A 100 5.22 10.50 -7.39
CA ILE A 100 4.76 9.13 -7.69
C ILE A 100 4.81 8.29 -6.41
N LEU A 101 5.93 8.31 -5.70
CA LEU A 101 6.13 7.52 -4.49
C LEU A 101 5.12 7.87 -3.39
N ALA A 102 4.87 9.16 -3.16
CA ALA A 102 3.86 9.65 -2.22
C ALA A 102 2.47 9.18 -2.64
N THR A 103 2.11 9.28 -3.93
CA THR A 103 0.79 8.80 -4.40
C THR A 103 0.61 7.30 -4.18
N LEU A 104 1.65 6.50 -4.44
CA LEU A 104 1.62 5.05 -4.20
C LEU A 104 1.49 4.75 -2.71
N ASP A 105 2.27 5.43 -1.87
CA ASP A 105 2.21 5.31 -0.41
C ASP A 105 0.82 5.65 0.15
N LEU A 106 0.22 6.75 -0.32
CA LEU A 106 -1.13 7.17 0.06
C LEU A 106 -2.17 6.08 -0.27
N CYS A 107 -2.11 5.50 -1.48
CA CYS A 107 -2.99 4.41 -1.90
C CYS A 107 -2.87 3.18 -0.99
N MET A 108 -1.65 2.80 -0.62
CA MET A 108 -1.40 1.64 0.25
C MET A 108 -1.79 1.92 1.70
N SER A 109 -1.48 3.12 2.20
CA SER A 109 -1.82 3.57 3.55
C SER A 109 -3.33 3.60 3.80
N LYS A 110 -4.15 3.99 2.81
CA LYS A 110 -5.63 3.93 2.92
C LYS A 110 -6.12 2.52 3.21
N VAL A 111 -5.56 1.52 2.52
CA VAL A 111 -5.88 0.10 2.74
C VAL A 111 -5.43 -0.35 4.12
N SER A 112 -4.20 -0.03 4.52
CA SER A 112 -3.67 -0.36 5.85
C SER A 112 -4.49 0.28 6.98
N ALA A 113 -5.03 1.49 6.77
CA ALA A 113 -5.91 2.16 7.73
C ALA A 113 -7.29 1.48 7.81
N LEU A 114 -7.94 1.23 6.68
CA LEU A 114 -9.25 0.57 6.63
C LEU A 114 -9.22 -0.86 7.18
N ALA A 115 -8.17 -1.62 6.88
CA ALA A 115 -7.99 -2.98 7.41
C ALA A 115 -7.92 -3.02 8.95
N LYS A 116 -7.51 -1.93 9.60
CA LYS A 116 -7.47 -1.80 11.07
C LYS A 116 -8.83 -1.43 11.67
N VAL A 117 -9.70 -0.77 10.90
CA VAL A 117 -10.98 -0.24 11.39
C VAL A 117 -12.13 -1.19 11.11
N ASP A 118 -12.25 -1.67 9.87
CA ASP A 118 -13.48 -2.34 9.40
C ASP A 118 -13.39 -3.87 9.34
N GLY A 119 -12.21 -4.45 9.61
CA GLY A 119 -11.98 -5.90 9.62
C GLY A 119 -12.21 -6.61 8.26
N SER A 120 -12.67 -5.88 7.23
CA SER A 120 -12.92 -6.35 5.88
C SER A 120 -12.76 -5.18 4.90
N THR A 121 -12.19 -5.46 3.73
CA THR A 121 -11.95 -4.46 2.68
C THR A 121 -12.88 -4.73 1.49
N PRO A 122 -13.61 -3.72 0.96
CA PRO A 122 -14.47 -3.90 -0.20
C PRO A 122 -13.66 -4.31 -1.44
N THR A 123 -14.29 -5.05 -2.36
CA THR A 123 -13.65 -5.67 -3.54
C THR A 123 -14.04 -5.07 -4.88
N ASP A 124 -14.84 -4.02 -4.89
CA ASP A 124 -15.20 -3.33 -6.13
C ASP A 124 -13.97 -2.79 -6.85
N ALA A 125 -14.06 -2.59 -8.17
CA ALA A 125 -12.95 -2.02 -8.95
C ALA A 125 -12.53 -0.61 -8.47
N GLN A 126 -13.43 0.10 -7.77
CA GLN A 126 -13.16 1.39 -7.13
C GLN A 126 -12.80 1.26 -5.65
N SER A 127 -12.66 0.04 -5.14
CA SER A 127 -12.36 -0.17 -3.73
C SER A 127 -10.94 0.30 -3.40
N PRO A 128 -10.74 0.78 -2.16
CA PRO A 128 -9.41 1.10 -1.67
C PRO A 128 -8.42 -0.06 -1.82
N LEU A 129 -8.86 -1.31 -1.63
CA LEU A 129 -8.01 -2.50 -1.78
C LEU A 129 -7.49 -2.67 -3.20
N SER A 130 -8.35 -2.49 -4.22
CA SER A 130 -7.94 -2.57 -5.62
C SER A 130 -6.87 -1.53 -5.96
N LYS A 131 -7.09 -0.27 -5.56
CA LYS A 131 -6.12 0.81 -5.76
C LYS A 131 -4.81 0.55 -5.01
N GLY A 132 -4.88 0.10 -3.76
CA GLY A 132 -3.71 -0.24 -2.96
C GLY A 132 -2.91 -1.40 -3.56
N LEU A 133 -3.56 -2.43 -4.10
CA LEU A 133 -2.87 -3.56 -4.75
C LEU A 133 -2.15 -3.14 -6.02
N LEU A 134 -2.78 -2.30 -6.84
CA LEU A 134 -2.15 -1.74 -8.04
C LEU A 134 -0.95 -0.86 -7.64
N ALA A 135 -1.10 -0.03 -6.60
CA ALA A 135 -0.01 0.80 -6.10
C ALA A 135 1.16 -0.04 -5.58
N ALA A 136 0.89 -1.06 -4.77
CA ALA A 136 1.90 -2.01 -4.28
C ALA A 136 2.61 -2.72 -5.44
N ASN A 137 1.88 -3.15 -6.46
CA ASN A 137 2.46 -3.78 -7.64
C ASN A 137 3.39 -2.82 -8.41
N ILE A 138 2.95 -1.58 -8.66
CA ILE A 138 3.78 -0.55 -9.31
C ILE A 138 5.06 -0.31 -8.51
N TYR A 139 4.95 -0.12 -7.19
CA TYR A 139 6.11 0.12 -6.33
C TYR A 139 7.10 -1.05 -6.35
N LEU A 140 6.60 -2.29 -6.20
CA LEU A 140 7.47 -3.48 -6.24
C LEU A 140 8.14 -3.65 -7.61
N MET A 141 7.41 -3.43 -8.71
CA MET A 141 7.98 -3.42 -10.06
C MET A 141 9.07 -2.35 -10.21
N TRP A 142 8.86 -1.17 -9.64
CA TRP A 142 9.83 -0.09 -9.67
C TRP A 142 11.14 -0.48 -8.96
N LEU A 143 11.07 -1.16 -7.81
CA LEU A 143 12.25 -1.65 -7.10
C LEU A 143 13.07 -2.67 -7.89
N HIS A 144 12.48 -3.35 -8.88
CA HIS A 144 13.18 -4.27 -9.76
C HIS A 144 13.98 -3.59 -10.88
N VAL A 145 13.85 -2.27 -11.05
CA VAL A 145 14.62 -1.55 -12.08
C VAL A 145 16.04 -1.26 -11.58
N PRO A 146 17.10 -1.80 -12.22
CA PRO A 146 18.46 -1.59 -11.79
C PRO A 146 18.93 -0.14 -12.07
N GLY A 147 19.70 0.45 -11.15
CA GLY A 147 20.32 1.76 -11.35
C GLY A 147 20.67 2.46 -10.03
N GLY A 148 21.51 3.48 -10.10
CA GLY A 148 21.96 4.24 -8.91
C GLY A 148 20.81 4.92 -8.15
N SER A 149 19.76 5.32 -8.87
CA SER A 149 18.55 5.93 -8.30
C SER A 149 17.58 4.92 -7.66
N ALA A 150 17.82 3.62 -7.75
CA ALA A 150 17.00 2.64 -7.05
C ALA A 150 17.04 2.83 -5.52
N TYR A 151 18.20 3.25 -4.99
CA TYR A 151 18.37 3.56 -3.57
C TYR A 151 17.57 4.78 -3.12
N SER A 152 17.31 5.74 -4.00
CA SER A 152 16.50 6.93 -3.65
C SER A 152 15.00 6.65 -3.64
N VAL A 153 14.56 5.53 -4.23
CA VAL A 153 13.15 5.13 -4.28
C VAL A 153 12.83 4.09 -3.22
N PHE A 154 13.81 3.29 -2.79
CA PHE A 154 13.59 2.34 -1.71
C PHE A 154 13.37 3.04 -0.37
N MET A 155 12.12 3.02 0.09
CA MET A 155 11.71 3.48 1.40
C MET A 155 11.21 2.28 2.23
N PRO A 156 11.88 1.92 3.34
CA PRO A 156 11.52 0.74 4.13
C PRO A 156 10.07 0.71 4.59
N PHE A 157 9.48 1.85 4.92
CA PHE A 157 8.09 1.95 5.36
C PHE A 157 7.10 1.78 4.21
N VAL A 158 7.33 2.38 3.04
CA VAL A 158 6.50 2.16 1.83
C VAL A 158 6.54 0.69 1.43
N TYR A 159 7.71 0.06 1.54
CA TYR A 159 7.86 -1.38 1.32
C TYR A 159 7.07 -2.20 2.34
N GLN A 160 7.10 -1.82 3.62
CA GLN A 160 6.29 -2.45 4.65
C GLN A 160 4.79 -2.34 4.34
N ASP A 161 4.32 -1.18 3.86
CA ASP A 161 2.92 -0.98 3.50
C ASP A 161 2.52 -1.80 2.26
N ALA A 162 3.39 -1.92 1.26
CA ALA A 162 3.18 -2.83 0.14
C ALA A 162 2.98 -4.29 0.61
N LEU A 163 3.80 -4.75 1.55
CA LEU A 163 3.66 -6.09 2.14
C LEU A 163 2.36 -6.24 2.95
N TRP A 164 1.94 -5.20 3.69
CA TRP A 164 0.67 -5.21 4.42
C TRP A 164 -0.52 -5.30 3.49
N VAL A 165 -0.52 -4.57 2.38
CA VAL A 165 -1.57 -4.65 1.36
C VAL A 165 -1.65 -6.06 0.77
N LEU A 166 -0.51 -6.64 0.41
CA LEU A 166 -0.45 -8.02 -0.11
C LEU A 166 -0.94 -9.03 0.93
N LEU A 167 -0.55 -8.88 2.19
CA LEU A 167 -1.03 -9.73 3.28
C LEU A 167 -2.53 -9.56 3.51
N GLY A 168 -3.05 -8.33 3.45
CA GLY A 168 -4.48 -8.04 3.55
C GLY A 168 -5.27 -8.70 2.42
N TRP A 169 -4.79 -8.60 1.19
CA TRP A 169 -5.36 -9.30 0.04
C TRP A 169 -5.31 -10.82 0.19
N ALA A 170 -4.16 -11.38 0.61
CA ALA A 170 -4.03 -12.82 0.82
C ALA A 170 -5.00 -13.30 1.92
N LYS A 171 -5.07 -12.60 3.05
CA LYS A 171 -6.06 -12.89 4.10
C LYS A 171 -7.47 -12.84 3.55
N PHE A 172 -7.82 -11.84 2.75
CA PHE A 172 -9.14 -11.75 2.14
C PHE A 172 -9.44 -12.93 1.19
N MET A 173 -8.52 -13.25 0.28
CA MET A 173 -8.71 -14.31 -0.72
C MET A 173 -8.73 -15.71 -0.10
N TYR A 174 -7.95 -15.93 0.96
CA TYR A 174 -7.72 -17.25 1.55
C TYR A 174 -8.38 -17.46 2.91
N ALA A 175 -8.92 -16.43 3.57
CA ALA A 175 -9.71 -16.57 4.81
C ALA A 175 -10.85 -17.59 4.68
N PRO A 176 -11.69 -17.61 3.63
CA PRO A 176 -12.76 -18.60 3.54
C PRO A 176 -12.23 -20.04 3.48
N VAL A 177 -11.08 -20.26 2.85
CA VAL A 177 -10.44 -21.59 2.76
C VAL A 177 -9.78 -21.99 4.08
N LEU A 178 -9.18 -21.02 4.80
CA LEU A 178 -8.54 -21.25 6.09
C LEU A 178 -9.56 -21.49 7.20
N ASP A 179 -10.71 -20.81 7.19
CA ASP A 179 -11.80 -21.05 8.15
C ASP A 179 -12.48 -22.41 7.90
N GLU A 180 -12.64 -22.84 6.64
CA GLU A 180 -13.07 -24.20 6.29
C GLU A 180 -12.04 -25.28 6.72
N LEU A 181 -10.75 -25.02 6.55
CA LEU A 181 -9.68 -25.92 7.02
C LEU A 181 -9.57 -25.97 8.55
N ALA A 182 -9.79 -24.85 9.23
CA ALA A 182 -9.81 -24.76 10.69
C ALA A 182 -11.04 -25.47 11.28
N SER A 183 -12.20 -25.35 10.65
CA SER A 183 -13.43 -26.03 11.07
C SER A 183 -13.41 -27.54 10.77
N THR A 184 -12.77 -27.96 9.67
CA THR A 184 -12.56 -29.39 9.37
C THR A 184 -11.48 -30.05 10.24
N SER A 185 -10.45 -29.30 10.68
CA SER A 185 -9.43 -29.80 11.63
C SER A 185 -9.89 -29.76 13.10
N ALA A 186 -10.80 -28.84 13.47
CA ALA A 186 -11.43 -28.82 14.79
C ALA A 186 -12.44 -29.97 15.01
N GLY A 187 -12.90 -30.63 13.94
CA GLY A 187 -13.77 -31.81 14.01
C GLY A 187 -13.09 -33.12 14.45
N ARG A 188 -11.77 -33.15 14.63
CA ARG A 188 -11.01 -34.35 15.03
C ARG A 188 -10.30 -34.26 16.39
N SER A 189 -10.30 -33.11 17.05
CA SER A 189 -9.76 -32.99 18.42
C SER A 189 -10.87 -33.23 19.44
N GLY A 190 -10.78 -34.37 20.11
CA GLY A 190 -11.79 -34.92 20.99
C GLY A 190 -12.26 -33.96 22.09
N GLN A 191 -13.54 -34.12 22.41
CA GLN A 191 -14.18 -33.67 23.63
C GLN A 191 -13.26 -33.76 24.85
N THR A 192 -13.07 -32.65 25.55
CA THR A 192 -12.99 -32.68 27.01
C THR A 192 -13.66 -31.43 27.59
N LYS A 193 -14.95 -31.58 27.87
CA LYS A 193 -15.68 -30.72 28.83
C LYS A 193 -14.90 -30.75 30.15
N ARG A 194 -14.20 -29.68 30.52
CA ARG A 194 -13.82 -29.46 31.91
C ARG A 194 -14.70 -28.37 32.52
N LYS A 195 -15.79 -28.86 33.10
CA LYS A 195 -16.63 -28.19 34.09
C LYS A 195 -15.73 -27.90 35.31
N GLN A 196 -15.49 -26.64 35.65
CA GLN A 196 -15.05 -26.29 37.01
C GLN A 196 -15.94 -25.20 37.59
N ALA A 197 -16.35 -25.50 38.81
CA ALA A 197 -17.49 -24.94 39.51
C ALA A 197 -17.10 -23.74 40.36
N LYS A 198 -18.12 -22.91 40.58
CA LYS A 198 -18.34 -21.97 41.68
C LYS A 198 -17.93 -22.54 43.05
N ALA A 199 -17.15 -21.77 43.83
CA ALA A 199 -17.23 -21.58 45.30
C ALA A 199 -16.05 -20.67 45.74
N SER A 200 -16.25 -19.36 45.91
CA SER A 200 -16.48 -18.66 47.20
C SER A 200 -15.28 -18.66 48.16
N THR A 201 -14.75 -17.48 48.51
CA THR A 201 -14.53 -17.05 49.91
C THR A 201 -14.37 -15.53 49.99
N THR A 202 -15.34 -14.91 50.63
CA THR A 202 -15.38 -13.55 51.18
C THR A 202 -14.28 -13.33 52.23
N ARG A 203 -13.57 -12.20 52.19
CA ARG A 203 -13.15 -11.52 53.44
C ARG A 203 -13.06 -10.00 53.23
N VAL A 204 -13.98 -9.32 53.90
CA VAL A 204 -14.05 -7.87 54.13
C VAL A 204 -13.13 -7.50 55.29
N LEU A 205 -12.44 -6.36 55.18
CA LEU A 205 -11.93 -5.46 56.24
C LEU A 205 -11.25 -4.30 55.47
N SER A 206 -11.88 -3.17 55.15
CA SER A 206 -12.36 -2.07 56.01
C SER A 206 -11.29 -1.48 56.92
N THR A 207 -10.56 -0.47 56.41
CA THR A 207 -10.19 0.71 57.21
C THR A 207 -10.05 1.93 56.27
N GLU A 208 -11.06 2.79 56.30
CA GLU A 208 -10.91 4.20 55.95
C GLU A 208 -10.22 4.90 57.13
N LEU A 209 -9.29 5.82 56.84
CA LEU A 209 -8.91 6.87 57.78
C LEU A 209 -8.57 8.14 56.99
N ALA A 210 -9.54 9.06 56.97
CA ALA A 210 -9.36 10.47 56.66
C ALA A 210 -10.06 11.26 57.76
N THR A 211 -9.27 11.86 58.65
CA THR A 211 -9.36 13.22 59.22
C THR A 211 -8.21 13.40 60.19
#